data_AF-A0A061R910-F1
#
_entry.id   AF-A0A061R910-F1
#
_cell.length_a   1.000
_cell.length_b   1.000
_cell.length_c   1.000
_cell.angle_alpha   90.00
_cell.angle_beta   90.00
_cell.angle_gamma   90.00
#
_symmetry.space_group_name_H-M   'P 1'
#
loop_
_entity.id
_entity.type
_entity.pdbx_description
1 polymer ?
#
loop_
_entity_poly.entity_id
_entity_poly.type
_entity_poly.pdbx_seq_one_letter_code
_entity_poly.pdbx_strand_id
1 'polypeptide(L)'
;MSALPDPWGVSQEAWESVESNLFAFSLFPYLAFLWLLDRPETGCPKKVSLGYKFLLVFVFATIPAGIYAKQHYGDTLANIDWLHGTAESFLTITNIILVLGLRDAVRNSGGSSGTGSRKESELGSVRGALLGFLAVASFLGGAGAPMTAEALGSINELPAPLAWLSVPLHAEPSNALSLPTWAVHTSSVIEYLVAMGLVWQYAEVSGNPRWKGLTWGMLPSHSGGLCACTYHLFFNSPALSSIVALQALLTTVGNTTCAIAAYRLWQYGSQRSAEERATSSAGNGSSPSPTDASHAGTGQRGWEDLAEEYKSDSDAVFVAKIAGWSILLAAVIKYGELGLGFPFSEQPLLPALGCIAVPSLLNISKWASLSRSGGNDSGSS
;
A
#
# COMPACT_ATOMS: atom_id res chain seq x y z
N MET A 1 -2.50 -11.33 -29.92
CA MET A 1 -2.73 -12.72 -29.45
C MET A 1 -4.23 -12.93 -29.37
N SER A 2 -4.75 -14.08 -29.80
CA SER A 2 -6.14 -14.46 -29.51
C SER A 2 -6.34 -14.49 -27.99
N ALA A 3 -7.46 -13.97 -27.48
CA ALA A 3 -7.73 -13.97 -26.04
C ALA A 3 -7.69 -15.40 -25.51
N LEU A 4 -6.81 -15.66 -24.55
CA LEU A 4 -6.77 -16.94 -23.85
C LEU A 4 -8.11 -17.14 -23.12
N PRO A 5 -8.68 -18.35 -23.14
CA PRO A 5 -9.92 -18.61 -22.42
C PRO A 5 -9.70 -18.48 -20.92
N ASP A 6 -10.74 -18.04 -20.21
CA ASP A 6 -10.75 -18.01 -18.74
C ASP A 6 -10.54 -19.43 -18.17
N PRO A 7 -9.60 -19.63 -17.23
CA PRO A 7 -9.31 -20.94 -16.64
C PRO A 7 -10.49 -21.62 -15.95
N TRP A 8 -11.52 -20.86 -15.58
CA TRP A 8 -12.69 -21.34 -14.85
C TRP A 8 -13.92 -21.52 -15.74
N GLY A 9 -13.81 -21.23 -17.04
CA GLY A 9 -14.94 -21.23 -17.97
C GLY A 9 -15.99 -20.16 -17.65
N VAL A 10 -15.62 -19.12 -16.90
CA VAL A 10 -16.48 -18.01 -16.51
C VAL A 10 -16.28 -16.84 -17.48
N SER A 11 -17.37 -16.20 -17.90
CA SER A 11 -17.26 -15.05 -18.79
C SER A 11 -16.63 -13.85 -18.08
N GLN A 12 -15.94 -12.99 -18.84
CA GLN A 12 -15.38 -11.76 -18.31
C GLN A 12 -16.46 -10.88 -17.65
N GLU A 13 -17.64 -10.76 -18.27
CA GLU A 13 -18.78 -10.02 -17.70
C GLU A 13 -19.23 -10.56 -16.34
N ALA A 14 -19.20 -11.88 -16.14
CA ALA A 14 -19.53 -12.49 -14.86
C ALA A 14 -18.47 -12.17 -13.80
N TRP A 15 -17.18 -12.20 -14.15
CA TRP A 15 -16.11 -11.77 -13.26
C TRP A 15 -16.20 -10.29 -12.91
N GLU A 16 -16.45 -9.41 -13.88
CA GLU A 16 -16.64 -7.98 -13.66
C GLU A 16 -17.81 -7.69 -12.70
N SER A 17 -18.89 -8.49 -12.79
CA SER A 17 -20.02 -8.39 -11.87
C SER A 17 -19.63 -8.80 -10.45
N VAL A 18 -18.89 -9.91 -10.28
CA VAL A 18 -18.40 -10.35 -8.97
C VAL A 18 -17.47 -9.29 -8.36
N GLU A 19 -16.50 -8.81 -9.13
CA GLU A 19 -15.56 -7.77 -8.74
C GLU A 19 -16.28 -6.49 -8.28
N SER A 20 -17.18 -5.97 -9.11
CA SER A 20 -17.91 -4.72 -8.83
C SER A 20 -18.75 -4.83 -7.55
N ASN A 21 -19.43 -5.97 -7.36
CA ASN A 21 -20.24 -6.21 -6.17
C ASN A 21 -19.38 -6.32 -4.90
N LEU A 22 -18.23 -6.99 -4.97
CA LEU A 22 -17.30 -7.10 -3.85
C LEU A 22 -16.70 -5.74 -3.48
N PHE A 23 -16.25 -4.94 -4.46
CA PHE A 23 -15.74 -3.59 -4.18
C PHE A 23 -16.83 -2.69 -3.58
N ALA A 24 -18.04 -2.71 -4.12
CA ALA A 24 -19.16 -1.95 -3.55
C ALA A 24 -19.46 -2.38 -2.12
N PHE A 25 -19.50 -3.69 -1.86
CA PHE A 25 -19.72 -4.22 -0.52
C PHE A 25 -18.58 -3.88 0.45
N SER A 26 -17.32 -3.81 -0.02
CA SER A 26 -16.15 -3.48 0.79
C SER A 26 -16.24 -2.09 1.45
N LEU A 27 -17.08 -1.19 0.92
CA LEU A 27 -17.32 0.14 1.49
C LEU A 27 -17.97 0.06 2.88
N PHE A 28 -18.88 -0.89 3.13
CA PHE A 28 -19.55 -1.03 4.43
C PHE A 28 -18.57 -1.25 5.59
N PRO A 29 -17.71 -2.29 5.57
CA PRO A 29 -16.71 -2.47 6.63
C PRO A 29 -15.69 -1.32 6.64
N TYR A 30 -15.40 -0.69 5.50
CA TYR A 30 -14.51 0.47 5.45
C TYR A 30 -15.05 1.68 6.23
N LEU A 31 -16.33 2.01 6.05
CA LEU A 31 -16.97 3.09 6.79
C LEU A 31 -17.06 2.78 8.29
N ALA A 32 -17.30 1.52 8.66
CA ALA A 32 -17.23 1.09 10.06
C ALA A 32 -15.81 1.26 10.64
N PHE A 33 -14.78 0.89 9.87
CA PHE A 33 -13.39 1.13 10.21
C PHE A 33 -13.10 2.62 10.45
N LEU A 34 -13.48 3.51 9.51
CA LEU A 34 -13.28 4.95 9.67
C LEU A 34 -13.98 5.51 10.91
N TRP A 35 -15.23 5.11 11.13
CA TRP A 35 -16.01 5.57 12.28
C TRP A 35 -15.39 5.15 13.62
N LEU A 36 -14.90 3.91 13.71
CA LEU A 36 -14.20 3.39 14.89
C LEU A 36 -12.85 4.08 15.08
N LEU A 37 -12.11 4.28 13.99
CA LEU A 37 -10.79 4.88 14.02
C LEU A 37 -10.82 6.35 14.47
N ASP A 38 -11.89 7.07 14.12
CA ASP A 38 -12.08 8.49 14.46
C ASP A 38 -12.57 8.73 15.89
N ARG A 39 -12.87 7.66 16.65
CA ARG A 39 -13.25 7.79 18.05
C ARG A 39 -12.09 8.34 18.88
N PRO A 40 -12.33 9.33 19.78
CA PRO A 40 -11.27 9.86 20.64
C PRO A 40 -10.56 8.78 21.46
N GLU A 41 -11.31 7.76 21.90
CA GLU A 41 -10.79 6.65 22.70
C GLU A 41 -9.80 5.79 21.92
N THR A 42 -9.91 5.71 20.60
CA THR A 42 -8.97 4.96 19.77
C THR A 42 -7.55 5.54 19.82
N GLY A 43 -7.42 6.85 20.09
CA GLY A 43 -6.11 7.52 20.13
C GLY A 43 -5.40 7.55 18.77
N CYS A 44 -6.16 7.52 17.68
CA CYS A 44 -5.61 7.60 16.32
C CYS A 44 -5.06 9.02 16.04
N PRO A 45 -3.82 9.16 15.54
CA PRO A 45 -3.31 10.45 15.10
C PRO A 45 -4.21 11.07 14.02
N LYS A 46 -4.50 12.37 14.13
CA LYS A 46 -5.46 13.05 13.22
C LYS A 46 -5.07 12.96 11.74
N LYS A 47 -3.78 13.09 11.43
CA LYS A 47 -3.25 12.93 10.07
C LYS A 47 -3.51 11.52 9.50
N VAL A 48 -3.44 10.50 10.35
CA VAL A 48 -3.70 9.11 9.97
C VAL A 48 -5.19 8.90 9.68
N SER A 49 -6.08 9.41 10.55
CA SER A 49 -7.53 9.42 10.29
C SER A 49 -7.86 10.18 9.00
N LEU A 50 -7.21 11.32 8.76
CA LEU A 50 -7.35 12.09 7.52
C LEU A 50 -6.92 11.27 6.29
N GLY A 51 -5.78 10.59 6.34
CA GLY A 51 -5.30 9.74 5.25
C GLY A 51 -6.32 8.67 4.88
N TYR A 52 -6.81 7.90 5.86
CA TYR A 52 -7.85 6.90 5.59
C TYR A 52 -9.14 7.55 5.05
N LYS A 53 -9.59 8.69 5.57
CA LYS A 53 -10.75 9.40 4.98
C LYS A 53 -10.49 9.85 3.54
N PHE A 54 -9.26 10.28 3.22
CA PHE A 54 -8.86 10.70 1.88
C PHE A 54 -8.92 9.55 0.86
N LEU A 55 -8.76 8.29 1.28
CA LEU A 55 -8.96 7.12 0.41
C LEU A 55 -10.34 7.14 -0.29
N LEU A 56 -11.38 7.69 0.34
CA LEU A 56 -12.69 7.82 -0.29
C LEU A 56 -12.64 8.69 -1.56
N VAL A 57 -11.72 9.66 -1.64
CA VAL A 57 -11.49 10.46 -2.86
C VAL A 57 -11.02 9.57 -4.01
N PHE A 58 -10.12 8.61 -3.74
CA PHE A 58 -9.72 7.60 -4.72
C PHE A 58 -10.92 6.78 -5.22
N VAL A 59 -11.81 6.34 -4.33
CA VAL A 59 -13.05 5.62 -4.70
C VAL A 59 -13.97 6.50 -5.56
N PHE A 60 -14.16 7.77 -5.17
CA PHE A 60 -14.99 8.71 -5.93
C PHE A 60 -14.37 9.14 -7.27
N ALA A 61 -13.04 9.06 -7.43
CA ALA A 61 -12.36 9.36 -8.68
C ALA A 61 -12.41 8.18 -9.66
N THR A 62 -12.20 6.96 -9.16
CA THR A 62 -12.13 5.74 -9.98
C THR A 62 -13.48 5.31 -10.54
N ILE A 63 -14.59 5.51 -9.82
CA ILE A 63 -15.93 5.14 -10.30
C ILE A 63 -16.31 5.92 -11.58
N PRO A 64 -16.30 7.27 -11.61
CA PRO A 64 -16.57 8.04 -12.82
C PRO A 64 -15.54 7.78 -13.93
N ALA A 65 -14.27 7.62 -13.58
CA ALA A 65 -13.22 7.28 -14.55
C ALA A 65 -13.52 5.94 -15.24
N GLY A 66 -13.95 4.92 -14.49
CA GLY A 66 -14.34 3.63 -15.04
C GLY A 66 -15.59 3.70 -15.92
N ILE A 67 -16.59 4.49 -15.52
CA ILE A 67 -17.77 4.74 -16.36
C ILE A 67 -17.36 5.44 -17.67
N TYR A 68 -16.52 6.46 -17.59
CA TYR A 68 -16.03 7.19 -18.76
C TYR A 68 -15.19 6.30 -19.69
N ALA A 69 -14.31 5.45 -19.12
CA ALA A 69 -13.55 4.45 -19.88
C ALA A 69 -14.48 3.54 -20.71
N LYS A 70 -15.49 2.96 -20.05
CA LYS A 70 -16.46 2.07 -20.71
C LYS A 70 -17.31 2.79 -21.76
N GLN A 71 -17.78 4.01 -21.47
CA GLN A 71 -18.68 4.73 -22.37
C GLN A 71 -17.98 5.40 -23.55
N HIS A 72 -16.78 5.94 -23.34
CA HIS A 72 -16.07 6.72 -24.36
C HIS A 72 -15.07 5.88 -25.16
N TYR A 73 -14.34 4.99 -24.50
CA TYR A 73 -13.32 4.16 -25.12
C TYR A 73 -13.78 2.73 -25.42
N GLY A 74 -14.89 2.29 -24.83
CA GLY A 74 -15.39 0.92 -25.01
C GLY A 74 -14.54 -0.15 -24.32
N ASP A 75 -13.75 0.25 -23.33
CA ASP A 75 -12.80 -0.63 -22.63
C ASP A 75 -12.82 -0.37 -21.12
N THR A 76 -12.18 -1.24 -20.35
CA THR A 76 -12.00 -1.11 -18.90
C THR A 76 -11.05 0.03 -18.56
N LEU A 77 -11.18 0.59 -17.34
CA LEU A 77 -10.30 1.65 -16.85
C LEU A 77 -8.82 1.23 -16.93
N ALA A 78 -8.52 -0.03 -16.56
CA ALA A 78 -7.18 -0.62 -16.57
C ALA A 78 -6.45 -0.51 -17.92
N ASN A 79 -7.17 -0.46 -19.03
CA ASN A 79 -6.60 -0.35 -20.37
C ASN A 79 -6.44 1.11 -20.84
N ILE A 80 -6.99 2.10 -20.11
CA ILE A 80 -6.88 3.53 -20.45
C ILE A 80 -5.80 4.16 -19.56
N ASP A 81 -4.53 3.92 -19.88
CA ASP A 81 -3.37 4.17 -19.02
C ASP A 81 -3.34 5.56 -18.34
N TRP A 82 -3.49 6.64 -19.10
CA TRP A 82 -3.44 8.00 -18.52
C TRP A 82 -4.55 8.26 -17.51
N LEU A 83 -5.74 7.71 -17.77
CA LEU A 83 -6.92 7.87 -16.92
C LEU A 83 -6.81 6.97 -15.70
N HIS A 84 -6.36 5.73 -15.89
CA HIS A 84 -6.05 4.75 -14.86
C HIS A 84 -5.03 5.30 -13.87
N GLY A 85 -3.82 5.62 -14.33
CA GLY A 85 -2.74 6.11 -13.48
C GLY A 85 -3.11 7.40 -12.75
N THR A 86 -3.85 8.29 -13.41
CA THR A 86 -4.36 9.51 -12.76
C THR A 86 -5.36 9.19 -11.65
N ALA A 87 -6.34 8.30 -11.89
CA ALA A 87 -7.34 7.94 -10.89
C ALA A 87 -6.71 7.19 -9.71
N GLU A 88 -5.73 6.32 -9.95
CA GLU A 88 -5.07 5.55 -8.91
C GLU A 88 -4.02 6.35 -8.13
N SER A 89 -3.53 7.47 -8.67
CA SER A 89 -2.58 8.35 -7.96
C SER A 89 -3.13 8.90 -6.62
N PHE A 90 -4.45 8.99 -6.47
CA PHE A 90 -5.08 9.37 -5.20
C PHE A 90 -4.82 8.34 -4.09
N LEU A 91 -4.59 7.07 -4.43
CA LEU A 91 -4.18 6.04 -3.48
C LEU A 91 -2.73 6.25 -3.02
N THR A 92 -1.82 6.64 -3.91
CA THR A 92 -0.46 7.04 -3.54
C THR A 92 -0.48 8.22 -2.57
N ILE A 93 -1.27 9.25 -2.87
CA ILE A 93 -1.42 10.41 -1.97
C ILE A 93 -1.97 9.98 -0.60
N THR A 94 -2.96 9.09 -0.59
CA THR A 94 -3.51 8.49 0.63
C THR A 94 -2.41 7.87 1.49
N ASN A 95 -1.59 7.02 0.89
CA ASN A 95 -0.55 6.30 1.60
C ASN A 95 0.56 7.23 2.11
N ILE A 96 0.95 8.25 1.33
CA ILE A 96 1.90 9.28 1.80
C ILE A 96 1.34 10.02 3.04
N ILE A 97 0.06 10.40 3.05
CA ILE A 97 -0.57 11.04 4.21
C ILE A 97 -0.52 10.11 5.43
N LEU A 98 -0.83 8.81 5.25
CA LEU A 98 -0.76 7.80 6.31
C LEU A 98 0.66 7.66 6.87
N VAL A 99 1.64 7.50 5.99
CA VAL A 99 3.05 7.34 6.33
C VAL A 99 3.56 8.56 7.10
N LEU A 100 3.31 9.77 6.60
CA LEU A 100 3.73 11.00 7.29
C LEU A 100 3.01 11.18 8.62
N GLY A 101 1.71 10.87 8.69
CA GLY A 101 0.93 10.94 9.92
C GLY A 101 1.43 9.98 11.01
N LEU A 102 1.79 8.76 10.63
CA LEU A 102 2.34 7.78 11.57
C LEU A 102 3.79 8.10 11.95
N ARG A 103 4.62 8.53 11.01
CA ARG A 103 6.01 8.94 11.27
C ARG A 103 6.08 10.11 12.26
N ASP A 104 5.21 11.11 12.08
CA ASP A 104 5.03 12.24 13.01
C ASP A 104 4.60 11.75 14.40
N ALA A 105 3.67 10.80 14.46
CA ALA A 105 3.19 10.23 15.73
C ALA A 105 4.28 9.43 16.46
N VAL A 106 5.04 8.58 15.75
CA VAL A 106 6.15 7.80 16.32
C VAL A 106 7.26 8.70 16.87
N ARG A 107 7.60 9.79 16.16
CA ARG A 107 8.63 10.74 16.60
C ARG A 107 8.22 11.60 17.80
N ASN A 108 6.98 12.09 17.79
CA ASN A 108 6.55 13.10 18.76
C ASN A 108 5.97 12.51 20.05
N SER A 109 5.68 11.21 20.11
CA SER A 109 5.25 10.56 21.35
C SER A 109 6.33 10.56 22.46
N GLY A 110 7.58 10.94 22.14
CA GLY A 110 8.65 11.20 23.12
C GLY A 110 8.73 12.63 23.65
N GLY A 111 7.88 13.57 23.19
CA GLY A 111 7.95 14.99 23.54
C GLY A 111 6.60 15.57 23.96
N SER A 112 6.52 16.06 25.20
CA SER A 112 5.33 16.70 25.78
C SER A 112 4.72 17.77 24.87
N SER A 113 3.38 17.77 24.82
CA SER A 113 2.48 18.66 24.09
C SER A 113 2.96 20.11 23.92
N GLY A 114 3.25 20.50 22.67
CA GLY A 114 3.39 21.89 22.23
C GLY A 114 2.30 22.27 21.23
N THR A 115 1.24 22.94 21.69
CA THR A 115 0.04 23.32 20.91
C THR A 115 0.22 24.53 19.98
N GLY A 116 1.46 24.97 19.68
CA GLY A 116 1.72 26.22 18.96
C GLY A 116 1.99 26.15 17.45
N SER A 117 2.37 24.99 16.88
CA SER A 117 2.89 24.90 15.48
C SER A 117 2.02 24.04 14.53
N ARG A 118 0.82 23.65 14.98
CA ARG A 118 0.04 22.56 14.35
C ARG A 118 -0.55 22.90 12.98
N LYS A 119 -0.83 24.17 12.68
CA LYS A 119 -1.50 24.60 11.44
C LYS A 119 -0.56 24.73 10.24
N GLU A 120 0.70 25.12 10.46
CA GLU A 120 1.72 25.22 9.41
C GLU A 120 2.26 23.85 8.98
N SER A 121 2.38 22.90 9.92
CA SER A 121 2.77 21.50 9.66
C SER A 121 1.79 20.76 8.75
N GLU A 122 0.48 20.89 9.00
CA GLU A 122 -0.55 20.20 8.21
C GLU A 122 -0.57 20.71 6.76
N LEU A 123 -0.54 22.04 6.58
CA LEU A 123 -0.53 22.65 5.25
C LEU A 123 0.79 22.41 4.52
N GLY A 124 1.93 22.39 5.22
CA GLY A 124 3.24 22.04 4.66
C GLY A 124 3.35 20.57 4.24
N SER A 125 2.77 19.66 5.02
CA SER A 125 2.76 18.21 4.72
C SER A 125 1.83 17.88 3.54
N VAL A 126 0.67 18.53 3.46
CA VAL A 126 -0.24 18.41 2.31
C VAL A 126 0.39 19.04 1.07
N ARG A 127 1.03 20.21 1.18
CA ARG A 127 1.78 20.82 0.06
C ARG A 127 2.97 19.96 -0.36
N GLY A 128 3.67 19.31 0.57
CA GLY A 128 4.76 18.37 0.28
C GLY A 128 4.28 17.12 -0.46
N ALA A 129 3.16 16.53 -0.04
CA ALA A 129 2.53 15.42 -0.76
C ALA A 129 2.01 15.86 -2.15
N LEU A 130 1.45 17.07 -2.25
CA LEU A 130 0.99 17.64 -3.52
C LEU A 130 2.16 17.99 -4.47
N LEU A 131 3.30 18.43 -3.94
CA LEU A 131 4.51 18.71 -4.71
C LEU A 131 5.23 17.42 -5.13
N GLY A 132 5.21 16.38 -4.28
CA GLY A 132 5.61 15.02 -4.66
C GLY A 132 4.71 14.47 -5.77
N PHE A 133 3.40 14.68 -5.66
CA PHE A 133 2.44 14.38 -6.72
C PHE A 133 2.71 15.19 -8.00
N LEU A 134 2.99 16.49 -7.93
CA LEU A 134 3.35 17.29 -9.10
C LEU A 134 4.68 16.86 -9.72
N ALA A 135 5.63 16.35 -8.94
CA ALA A 135 6.85 15.76 -9.47
C ALA A 135 6.57 14.44 -10.22
N VAL A 136 5.73 13.56 -9.67
CA VAL A 136 5.26 12.33 -10.33
C VAL A 136 4.38 12.64 -11.55
N ALA A 137 3.53 13.67 -11.48
CA ALA A 137 2.66 14.15 -12.56
C ALA A 137 3.40 14.89 -13.66
N SER A 138 4.47 15.61 -13.34
CA SER A 138 5.38 16.18 -14.34
C SER A 138 6.22 15.10 -15.01
N PHE A 139 6.53 14.01 -14.31
CA PHE A 139 7.12 12.80 -14.88
C PHE A 139 6.12 12.06 -15.79
N LEU A 140 4.83 12.00 -15.40
CA LEU A 140 3.70 11.48 -16.18
C LEU A 140 3.55 12.18 -17.55
N GLY A 141 3.83 13.49 -17.63
CA GLY A 141 3.71 14.26 -18.88
C GLY A 141 4.95 14.27 -19.80
N GLY A 142 6.14 13.92 -19.28
CA GLY A 142 7.41 14.09 -20.01
C GLY A 142 8.23 12.81 -20.24
N ALA A 143 8.02 11.75 -19.46
CA ALA A 143 8.81 10.51 -19.51
C ALA A 143 8.05 9.32 -20.16
N GLY A 144 6.90 9.57 -20.76
CA GLY A 144 6.13 8.58 -21.53
C GLY A 144 6.69 8.31 -22.92
N ALA A 145 7.90 8.77 -23.24
CA ALA A 145 8.57 8.31 -24.44
C ALA A 145 8.89 6.82 -24.23
N PRO A 146 8.42 5.90 -25.09
CA PRO A 146 8.93 4.53 -25.06
C PRO A 146 10.46 4.60 -25.09
N MET A 147 11.15 3.79 -24.29
CA MET A 147 12.57 3.52 -24.56
C MET A 147 12.63 3.17 -26.05
N THR A 148 13.35 3.98 -26.84
CA THR A 148 13.37 3.76 -28.28
C THR A 148 13.86 2.34 -28.52
N ALA A 149 13.31 1.67 -29.55
CA ALA A 149 13.78 0.34 -29.94
C ALA A 149 15.31 0.30 -30.14
N GLU A 150 15.94 1.45 -30.40
CA GLU A 150 17.40 1.66 -30.49
C GLU A 150 18.11 1.59 -29.12
N ALA A 151 17.50 2.12 -28.05
CA ALA A 151 18.03 2.05 -26.69
C ALA A 151 17.89 0.63 -26.09
N LEU A 152 16.79 -0.08 -26.38
CA LEU A 152 16.60 -1.50 -26.05
C LEU A 152 17.41 -2.43 -26.97
N GLY A 153 17.63 -2.05 -28.24
CA GLY A 153 18.48 -2.79 -29.17
C GLY A 153 19.96 -2.76 -28.75
N SER A 154 20.43 -1.64 -28.20
CA SER A 154 21.82 -1.48 -27.74
C SER A 154 22.19 -2.35 -26.52
N ILE A 155 21.21 -2.78 -25.70
CA ILE A 155 21.44 -3.77 -24.63
C ILE A 155 21.37 -5.23 -25.13
N ASN A 156 20.84 -5.48 -26.34
CA ASN A 156 20.84 -6.80 -26.95
C ASN A 156 22.09 -7.07 -27.81
N GLU A 157 22.74 -6.02 -28.30
CA GLU A 157 24.03 -6.04 -28.99
C GLU A 157 25.20 -6.06 -28.00
N LEU A 158 25.20 -7.01 -27.05
CA LEU A 158 26.34 -7.23 -26.18
C LEU A 158 27.54 -7.74 -27.02
N PRO A 159 28.77 -7.28 -26.74
CA PRO A 159 29.95 -7.77 -27.46
C PRO A 159 30.04 -9.30 -27.36
N ALA A 160 30.59 -9.95 -28.38
CA ALA A 160 30.57 -11.42 -28.54
C ALA A 160 30.84 -12.28 -27.28
N PRO A 161 31.73 -11.91 -26.34
CA PRO A 161 31.94 -12.68 -25.10
C PRO A 161 30.76 -12.63 -24.11
N LEU A 162 29.86 -11.65 -24.24
CA LEU A 162 28.74 -11.37 -23.35
C LEU A 162 27.38 -11.58 -24.03
N ALA A 163 27.33 -11.92 -25.32
CA ALA A 163 26.09 -12.15 -26.08
C ALA A 163 25.19 -13.25 -25.47
N TRP A 164 25.73 -14.14 -24.64
CA TRP A 164 24.95 -15.15 -23.90
C TRP A 164 24.12 -14.56 -22.75
N LEU A 165 24.37 -13.30 -22.35
CA LEU A 165 23.57 -12.55 -21.39
C LEU A 165 22.41 -11.80 -22.07
N SER A 166 22.35 -11.76 -23.40
CA SER A 166 21.27 -11.11 -24.15
C SER A 166 19.95 -11.84 -23.87
N VAL A 167 18.96 -11.10 -23.36
CA VAL A 167 17.62 -11.63 -23.12
C VAL A 167 16.72 -11.17 -24.26
N PRO A 168 16.16 -12.09 -25.08
CA PRO A 168 15.22 -11.69 -26.12
C PRO A 168 13.99 -11.04 -25.46
N LEU A 169 13.70 -9.82 -25.88
CA LEU A 169 12.56 -9.07 -25.37
C LEU A 169 11.33 -9.33 -26.24
N HIS A 170 10.20 -9.57 -25.60
CA HIS A 170 8.91 -9.63 -26.27
C HIS A 170 8.48 -8.22 -26.71
N ALA A 171 7.67 -8.17 -27.77
CA ALA A 171 7.02 -6.92 -28.16
C ALA A 171 6.03 -6.49 -27.06
N GLU A 172 6.10 -5.22 -26.71
CA GLU A 172 5.25 -4.63 -25.68
C GLU A 172 3.76 -4.67 -26.10
N PRO A 173 2.87 -5.28 -25.28
CA PRO A 173 1.44 -5.27 -25.54
C PRO A 173 0.85 -3.86 -25.44
N SER A 174 -0.19 -3.57 -26.24
CA SER A 174 -0.83 -2.24 -26.28
C SER A 174 -1.51 -1.83 -24.98
N ASN A 175 -1.81 -2.80 -24.12
CA ASN A 175 -2.42 -2.63 -22.80
C ASN A 175 -1.39 -2.73 -21.66
N ALA A 176 -0.10 -2.70 -21.98
CA ALA A 176 0.93 -2.57 -20.96
C ALA A 176 0.85 -1.17 -20.32
N LEU A 177 1.00 -1.12 -19.00
CA LEU A 177 1.03 0.16 -18.29
C LEU A 177 2.25 0.97 -18.70
N SER A 178 2.14 2.30 -18.68
CA SER A 178 3.29 3.18 -18.83
C SER A 178 4.15 3.16 -17.56
N LEU A 179 5.42 3.57 -17.66
CA LEU A 179 6.31 3.71 -16.49
C LEU A 179 5.68 4.56 -15.38
N PRO A 180 5.10 5.74 -15.68
CA PRO A 180 4.42 6.51 -14.65
C PRO A 180 3.25 5.81 -13.97
N THR A 181 2.44 5.03 -14.70
CA THR A 181 1.36 4.25 -14.11
C THR A 181 1.89 3.11 -13.24
N TRP A 182 2.97 2.43 -13.66
CA TRP A 182 3.70 1.48 -12.82
C TRP A 182 4.27 2.13 -11.55
N ALA A 183 4.73 3.39 -11.62
CA ALA A 183 5.21 4.12 -10.45
C ALA A 183 4.09 4.29 -9.42
N VAL A 184 2.86 4.59 -9.82
CA VAL A 184 1.69 4.67 -8.92
C VAL A 184 1.43 3.34 -8.21
N HIS A 185 1.51 2.21 -8.91
CA HIS A 185 1.27 0.87 -8.35
C HIS A 185 2.35 0.46 -7.35
N THR A 186 3.62 0.59 -7.77
CA THR A 186 4.77 0.26 -6.91
C THR A 186 4.84 1.18 -5.69
N SER A 187 4.54 2.47 -5.83
CA SER A 187 4.40 3.39 -4.68
C SER A 187 3.31 2.91 -3.73
N SER A 188 2.13 2.59 -4.26
CA SER A 188 1.00 2.20 -3.44
C SER A 188 1.28 0.93 -2.61
N VAL A 189 2.03 -0.03 -3.14
CA VAL A 189 2.44 -1.24 -2.39
C VAL A 189 3.54 -0.93 -1.37
N ILE A 190 4.60 -0.19 -1.77
CA ILE A 190 5.73 0.12 -0.90
C ILE A 190 5.30 1.01 0.27
N GLU A 191 4.59 2.10 0.00
CA GLU A 191 4.16 3.05 1.03
C GLU A 191 3.21 2.40 2.03
N TYR A 192 2.37 1.47 1.58
CA TYR A 192 1.49 0.73 2.46
C TYR A 192 2.26 -0.23 3.37
N LEU A 193 3.34 -0.88 2.89
CA LEU A 193 4.27 -1.63 3.75
C LEU A 193 4.96 -0.74 4.78
N VAL A 194 5.44 0.44 4.36
CA VAL A 194 6.02 1.44 5.28
C VAL A 194 5.01 1.84 6.34
N ALA A 195 3.75 2.09 5.96
CA ALA A 195 2.68 2.40 6.90
C ALA A 195 2.41 1.24 7.87
N MET A 196 2.41 -0.01 7.40
CA MET A 196 2.28 -1.21 8.25
C MET A 196 3.36 -1.30 9.33
N GLY A 197 4.63 -1.03 8.96
CA GLY A 197 5.75 -0.97 9.90
C GLY A 197 5.64 0.16 10.90
N LEU A 198 5.21 1.35 10.45
CA LEU A 198 4.96 2.47 11.34
C LEU A 198 3.79 2.24 12.29
N VAL A 199 2.71 1.58 11.86
CA VAL A 199 1.61 1.15 12.75
C VAL A 199 2.12 0.19 13.83
N TRP A 200 3.00 -0.74 13.44
CA TRP A 200 3.62 -1.67 14.39
C TRP A 200 4.45 -0.94 15.45
N GLN A 201 5.29 0.00 15.04
CA GLN A 201 6.09 0.83 15.94
C GLN A 201 5.23 1.76 16.81
N TYR A 202 4.14 2.30 16.26
CA TYR A 202 3.22 3.15 16.98
C TYR A 202 2.55 2.43 18.17
N ALA A 203 2.43 1.11 18.12
CA ALA A 203 1.96 0.32 19.25
C ALA A 203 2.82 0.50 20.51
N GLU A 204 4.14 0.62 20.34
CA GLU A 204 5.08 0.81 21.44
C GLU A 204 4.98 2.23 22.00
N VAL A 205 5.03 3.24 21.12
CA VAL A 205 5.06 4.64 21.56
C VAL A 205 3.71 5.14 22.08
N SER A 206 2.60 4.51 21.70
CA SER A 206 1.27 4.82 22.22
C SER A 206 0.94 4.05 23.50
N GLY A 207 1.74 3.05 23.87
CA GLY A 207 1.45 2.13 24.98
C GLY A 207 0.21 1.25 24.74
N ASN A 208 -0.29 1.18 23.50
CA ASN A 208 -1.45 0.36 23.14
C ASN A 208 -1.03 -0.76 22.17
N PRO A 209 -0.76 -1.98 22.67
CA PRO A 209 -0.29 -3.09 21.84
C PRO A 209 -1.31 -3.54 20.80
N ARG A 210 -2.58 -3.12 20.88
CA ARG A 210 -3.62 -3.46 19.91
C ARG A 210 -3.36 -2.86 18.53
N TRP A 211 -2.51 -1.84 18.40
CA TRP A 211 -2.07 -1.32 17.10
C TRP A 211 -1.35 -2.36 16.24
N LYS A 212 -0.61 -3.30 16.86
CA LYS A 212 -0.04 -4.46 16.12
C LYS A 212 -1.13 -5.29 15.45
N GLY A 213 -2.32 -5.37 16.06
CA GLY A 213 -3.50 -6.01 15.48
C GLY A 213 -4.02 -5.29 14.23
N LEU A 214 -3.84 -3.97 14.13
CA LEU A 214 -4.16 -3.22 12.91
C LEU A 214 -3.18 -3.56 11.79
N THR A 215 -1.88 -3.68 12.06
CA THR A 215 -0.89 -4.17 11.07
C THR A 215 -1.32 -5.52 10.48
N TRP A 216 -1.80 -6.44 11.32
CA TRP A 216 -2.36 -7.72 10.85
C TRP A 216 -3.62 -7.54 10.00
N GLY A 217 -4.52 -6.63 10.38
CA GLY A 217 -5.73 -6.32 9.61
C GLY A 217 -5.45 -5.66 8.25
N MET A 218 -4.29 -5.02 8.08
CA MET A 218 -3.89 -4.40 6.81
C MET A 218 -3.39 -5.40 5.77
N LEU A 219 -2.96 -6.61 6.18
CA LEU A 219 -2.37 -7.61 5.30
C LEU A 219 -3.24 -8.02 4.10
N PRO A 220 -4.54 -8.32 4.25
CA PRO A 220 -5.35 -8.71 3.10
C PRO A 220 -5.43 -7.60 2.04
N SER A 221 -5.56 -6.33 2.44
CA SER A 221 -5.54 -5.20 1.50
C SER A 221 -4.20 -5.07 0.78
N HIS A 222 -3.08 -5.30 1.46
CA HIS A 222 -1.76 -5.33 0.83
C HIS A 222 -1.67 -6.47 -0.22
N SER A 223 -2.13 -7.67 0.11
CA SER A 223 -2.23 -8.77 -0.85
C SER A 223 -3.15 -8.43 -2.03
N GLY A 224 -4.23 -7.67 -1.81
CA GLY A 224 -5.07 -7.13 -2.87
C GLY A 224 -4.29 -6.20 -3.83
N GLY A 225 -3.44 -5.32 -3.30
CA GLY A 225 -2.55 -4.49 -4.13
C GLY A 225 -1.57 -5.31 -4.97
N LEU A 226 -1.08 -6.45 -4.45
CA LEU A 226 -0.27 -7.40 -5.20
C LEU A 226 -1.06 -8.10 -6.31
N CYS A 227 -2.35 -8.40 -6.11
CA CYS A 227 -3.23 -8.89 -7.17
C CYS A 227 -3.35 -7.87 -8.31
N ALA A 228 -3.53 -6.58 -8.01
CA ALA A 228 -3.58 -5.51 -9.02
C ALA A 228 -2.29 -5.45 -9.83
N CYS A 229 -1.14 -5.34 -9.14
CA CYS A 229 0.17 -5.32 -9.79
C CYS A 229 0.41 -6.57 -10.65
N THR A 230 -0.03 -7.73 -10.17
CA THR A 230 0.09 -8.99 -10.93
C THR A 230 -0.80 -8.97 -12.17
N TYR A 231 -2.04 -8.50 -12.09
CA TYR A 231 -2.90 -8.38 -13.26
C TYR A 231 -2.26 -7.50 -14.35
N HIS A 232 -1.64 -6.39 -13.96
CA HIS A 232 -0.93 -5.49 -14.86
C HIS A 232 0.40 -6.07 -15.41
N LEU A 233 1.13 -6.85 -14.61
CA LEU A 233 2.33 -7.58 -15.06
C LEU A 233 2.01 -8.56 -16.20
N PHE A 234 0.78 -9.06 -16.24
CA PHE A 234 0.25 -9.94 -17.29
C PHE A 234 -0.59 -9.16 -18.31
N PHE A 235 -0.36 -7.84 -18.41
CA PHE A 235 -0.95 -6.97 -19.41
C PHE A 235 -2.47 -7.11 -19.45
N ASN A 236 -3.13 -6.97 -18.30
CA ASN A 236 -4.59 -6.96 -18.17
C ASN A 236 -5.28 -8.15 -18.87
N SER A 237 -4.63 -9.32 -18.89
CA SER A 237 -5.12 -10.48 -19.64
C SER A 237 -6.51 -10.90 -19.15
N PRO A 238 -7.53 -11.03 -20.04
CA PRO A 238 -8.86 -11.49 -19.66
C PRO A 238 -8.87 -12.87 -18.98
N ALA A 239 -7.88 -13.72 -19.27
CA ALA A 239 -7.70 -15.02 -18.62
C ALA A 239 -7.37 -14.92 -17.11
N LEU A 240 -7.07 -13.72 -16.62
CA LEU A 240 -6.80 -13.44 -15.21
C LEU A 240 -7.88 -12.58 -14.55
N SER A 241 -9.07 -12.47 -15.14
CA SER A 241 -10.19 -11.73 -14.53
C SER A 241 -10.53 -12.23 -13.12
N SER A 242 -10.32 -13.53 -12.85
CA SER A 242 -10.46 -14.11 -11.51
C SER A 242 -9.48 -13.51 -10.47
N ILE A 243 -8.31 -13.02 -10.90
CA ILE A 243 -7.34 -12.35 -10.01
C ILE A 243 -7.85 -10.97 -9.57
N VAL A 244 -8.55 -10.25 -10.46
CA VAL A 244 -9.19 -8.97 -10.11
C VAL A 244 -10.35 -9.21 -9.15
N ALA A 245 -11.13 -10.29 -9.34
CA ALA A 245 -12.12 -10.70 -8.34
C ALA A 245 -11.49 -11.07 -6.98
N LEU A 246 -10.32 -11.73 -6.99
CA LEU A 246 -9.55 -12.01 -5.76
C LEU A 246 -9.07 -10.72 -5.09
N GLN A 247 -8.62 -9.72 -5.85
CA GLN A 247 -8.29 -8.38 -5.34
C GLN A 247 -9.48 -7.74 -4.61
N ALA A 248 -10.67 -7.78 -5.22
CA ALA A 248 -11.89 -7.23 -4.63
C ALA A 248 -12.30 -7.98 -3.34
N LEU A 249 -12.15 -9.31 -3.34
CA LEU A 249 -12.38 -10.14 -2.15
C LEU A 249 -11.40 -9.78 -1.02
N LEU A 250 -10.10 -9.70 -1.33
CA LEU A 250 -9.06 -9.36 -0.36
C LEU A 250 -9.23 -7.94 0.18
N THR A 251 -9.69 -7.00 -0.64
CA THR A 251 -10.06 -5.65 -0.20
C THR A 251 -11.21 -5.69 0.80
N THR A 252 -12.25 -6.48 0.52
CA THR A 252 -13.39 -6.68 1.43
C THR A 252 -12.93 -7.27 2.77
N VAL A 253 -12.11 -8.32 2.72
CA VAL A 253 -11.56 -8.97 3.92
C VAL A 253 -10.64 -8.01 4.68
N GLY A 254 -9.82 -7.23 3.97
CA GLY A 254 -8.92 -6.23 4.54
C GLY A 254 -9.67 -5.13 5.27
N ASN A 255 -10.69 -4.55 4.63
CA ASN A 255 -11.54 -3.55 5.26
C ASN A 255 -12.26 -4.11 6.50
N THR A 256 -12.72 -5.36 6.43
CA THR A 256 -13.37 -6.04 7.55
C THR A 256 -12.41 -6.28 8.72
N THR A 257 -11.22 -6.78 8.44
CA THR A 257 -10.20 -7.05 9.47
C THR A 257 -9.63 -5.76 10.07
N CYS A 258 -9.47 -4.70 9.28
CA CYS A 258 -9.18 -3.35 9.77
C CYS A 258 -10.28 -2.82 10.68
N ALA A 259 -11.57 -2.99 10.33
CA ALA A 259 -12.68 -2.58 11.17
C ALA A 259 -12.68 -3.32 12.52
N ILE A 260 -12.43 -4.63 12.52
CA ILE A 260 -12.28 -5.43 13.74
C ILE A 260 -11.09 -4.94 14.57
N ALA A 261 -9.96 -4.60 13.94
CA ALA A 261 -8.80 -4.05 14.64
C ALA A 261 -9.10 -2.68 15.26
N ALA A 262 -9.77 -1.78 14.54
CA ALA A 262 -10.20 -0.48 15.06
C ALA A 262 -11.20 -0.62 16.22
N TYR A 263 -12.09 -1.61 16.18
CA TYR A 263 -12.98 -1.91 17.30
C TYR A 263 -12.18 -2.31 18.55
N ARG A 264 -11.17 -3.16 18.39
CA ARG A 264 -10.29 -3.57 19.50
C ARG A 264 -9.46 -2.42 20.06
N LEU A 265 -9.06 -1.47 19.21
CA LEU A 265 -8.37 -0.24 19.63
C LEU A 265 -9.31 0.66 20.44
N TRP A 266 -10.50 0.95 19.91
CA TRP A 266 -11.52 1.75 20.57
C TRP A 266 -11.91 1.16 21.93
N GLN A 267 -12.14 -0.15 21.99
CA GLN A 267 -12.50 -0.85 23.22
C GLN A 267 -11.41 -0.72 24.30
N TYR A 268 -10.15 -0.90 23.91
CA TYR A 268 -9.01 -0.77 24.82
C TYR A 268 -8.89 0.65 25.39
N GLY A 269 -8.98 1.67 24.53
CA GLY A 269 -8.92 3.06 24.99
C GLY A 269 -10.14 3.49 25.82
N SER A 270 -11.31 2.93 25.53
CA SER A 270 -12.53 3.17 26.33
C SER A 270 -12.37 2.62 27.75
N GLN A 271 -11.77 1.42 27.89
CA GLN A 271 -11.49 0.81 29.19
C GLN A 271 -10.48 1.64 29.98
N ARG A 272 -9.36 2.04 29.36
CA ARG A 272 -8.37 2.93 30.01
C ARG A 272 -8.99 4.25 30.47
N SER A 273 -9.77 4.90 29.61
CA SER A 273 -10.43 6.16 29.95
C SER A 273 -11.45 6.03 31.09
N ALA A 274 -12.07 4.85 31.24
CA ALA A 274 -12.95 4.56 32.37
C ALA A 274 -12.15 4.35 33.67
N GLU A 275 -11.03 3.64 33.60
CA GLU A 275 -10.13 3.40 34.75
C GLU A 275 -9.45 4.69 35.25
N GLU A 276 -8.98 5.54 34.35
CA GLU A 276 -8.42 6.87 34.68
C GLU A 276 -9.47 7.78 35.35
N ARG A 277 -10.74 7.72 34.91
CA ARG A 277 -11.85 8.43 35.58
C ARG A 277 -12.19 7.87 36.96
N ALA A 278 -12.12 6.55 37.12
CA ALA A 278 -12.36 5.91 38.41
C ALA A 278 -11.25 6.24 39.43
N THR A 279 -9.98 6.23 39.01
CA THR A 279 -8.82 6.52 39.87
C THR A 279 -8.72 8.00 40.23
N SER A 280 -9.01 8.91 39.29
CA SER A 280 -9.07 10.35 39.58
C SER A 280 -10.21 10.73 40.55
N SER A 281 -11.32 10.00 40.53
CA SER A 281 -12.40 10.14 41.53
C SER A 281 -12.05 9.56 42.91
N ALA A 282 -11.05 8.68 43.01
CA ALA A 282 -10.68 7.96 44.23
C ALA A 282 -9.53 8.61 45.04
N GLY A 283 -8.99 9.75 44.58
CA GLY A 283 -8.11 10.60 45.39
C GLY A 283 -6.75 10.01 45.77
N ASN A 284 -6.21 9.05 45.01
CA ASN A 284 -4.84 8.54 45.23
C ASN A 284 -3.99 8.70 43.97
N GLY A 285 -3.06 9.65 44.03
CA GLY A 285 -2.07 9.89 42.99
C GLY A 285 -0.88 8.95 43.15
N SER A 286 -0.78 7.97 42.25
CA SER A 286 0.51 7.39 41.89
C SER A 286 0.52 7.15 40.38
N SER A 287 1.18 8.03 39.65
CA SER A 287 1.44 7.87 38.22
C SER A 287 2.39 6.68 38.02
N PRO A 288 2.09 5.74 37.12
CA PRO A 288 3.07 4.75 36.71
C PRO A 288 4.13 5.44 35.85
N SER A 289 5.40 5.19 36.18
CA SER A 289 6.56 5.59 35.39
C SER A 289 6.56 4.90 34.02
N PRO A 290 7.02 5.56 32.94
CA PRO A 290 7.16 4.93 31.63
C PRO A 290 8.21 3.83 31.73
N THR A 291 7.87 2.62 31.27
CA THR A 291 8.84 1.55 31.06
C THR A 291 9.66 1.86 29.82
N ASP A 292 10.97 1.96 29.98
CA ASP A 292 11.93 2.13 28.88
C ASP A 292 11.84 0.92 27.93
N ALA A 293 11.35 1.15 26.72
CA ALA A 293 11.36 0.17 25.65
C ALA A 293 12.72 0.18 24.96
N SER A 294 13.55 -0.83 25.23
CA SER A 294 14.77 -1.09 24.47
C SER A 294 14.42 -1.81 23.16
N HIS A 295 14.80 -1.22 22.04
CA HIS A 295 14.69 -1.86 20.73
C HIS A 295 15.92 -2.74 20.47
N ALA A 296 15.75 -4.06 20.54
CA ALA A 296 16.68 -5.01 19.96
C ALA A 296 15.96 -5.88 18.93
N GLY A 297 16.38 -5.79 17.67
CA GLY A 297 15.81 -6.57 16.58
C GLY A 297 16.62 -6.46 15.31
N THR A 298 17.77 -7.14 15.25
CA THR A 298 18.51 -7.39 14.00
C THR A 298 17.94 -8.64 13.34
N GLY A 299 17.08 -8.47 12.32
CA GLY A 299 16.57 -9.59 11.50
C GLY A 299 15.67 -9.14 10.35
N GLN A 300 15.98 -9.62 9.13
CA GLN A 300 15.33 -9.36 7.82
C GLN A 300 14.79 -7.93 7.59
N ARG A 301 15.63 -7.11 6.96
CA ARG A 301 15.26 -5.78 6.46
C ARG A 301 14.32 -5.90 5.26
N GLY A 302 13.19 -5.19 5.31
CA GLY A 302 12.22 -5.08 4.21
C GLY A 302 11.65 -3.67 4.09
N TRP A 303 10.70 -3.47 3.18
CA TRP A 303 10.13 -2.14 2.86
C TRP A 303 9.47 -1.48 4.07
N GLU A 304 8.85 -2.28 4.92
CA GLU A 304 8.25 -1.90 6.20
C GLU A 304 9.24 -1.33 7.22
N ASP A 305 10.55 -1.55 7.07
CA ASP A 305 11.57 -1.01 7.96
C ASP A 305 12.16 0.32 7.46
N LEU A 306 11.80 0.78 6.25
CA LEU A 306 12.38 1.99 5.65
C LEU A 306 12.16 3.23 6.52
N ALA A 307 11.04 3.31 7.25
CA ALA A 307 10.81 4.41 8.18
C ALA A 307 11.84 4.46 9.31
N GLU A 308 12.26 3.31 9.82
CA GLU A 308 13.31 3.19 10.83
C GLU A 308 14.70 3.42 10.23
N GLU A 309 14.95 2.87 9.03
CA GLU A 309 16.21 3.07 8.30
C GLU A 309 16.47 4.56 8.03
N TYR A 310 15.43 5.29 7.63
CA TYR A 310 15.49 6.72 7.31
C TYR A 310 14.93 7.60 8.42
N LYS A 311 15.04 7.17 9.69
CA LYS A 311 14.48 7.92 10.83
C LYS A 311 15.07 9.31 11.04
N SER A 312 16.30 9.56 10.58
CA SER A 312 16.97 10.86 10.67
C SER A 312 16.57 11.84 9.56
N ASP A 313 15.90 11.38 8.50
CA ASP A 313 15.58 12.22 7.35
C ASP A 313 14.44 13.20 7.66
N SER A 314 14.48 14.38 7.04
CA SER A 314 13.27 15.22 7.00
C SER A 314 12.16 14.50 6.22
N ASP A 315 10.92 14.89 6.44
CA ASP A 315 9.77 14.24 5.78
C ASP A 315 9.83 14.41 4.25
N ALA A 316 10.31 15.55 3.76
CA ALA A 316 10.50 15.78 2.33
C ALA A 316 11.57 14.85 1.73
N VAL A 317 12.72 14.69 2.41
CA VAL A 317 13.79 13.79 1.94
C VAL A 317 13.34 12.34 1.98
N PHE A 318 12.61 11.96 3.02
CA PHE A 318 12.07 10.61 3.16
C PHE A 318 11.07 10.27 2.05
N VAL A 319 10.10 11.15 1.78
CA VAL A 319 9.14 10.97 0.68
C VAL A 319 9.86 10.92 -0.66
N ALA A 320 10.86 11.77 -0.89
CA ALA A 320 11.64 11.75 -2.12
C ALA A 320 12.41 10.42 -2.31
N LYS A 321 12.96 9.85 -1.24
CA LYS A 321 13.63 8.54 -1.29
C LYS A 321 12.64 7.40 -1.59
N ILE A 322 11.48 7.38 -0.93
CA ILE A 322 10.45 6.37 -1.22
C ILE A 322 9.99 6.48 -2.67
N ALA A 323 9.67 7.70 -3.14
CA ALA A 323 9.28 7.92 -4.53
C ALA A 323 10.39 7.47 -5.51
N GLY A 324 11.66 7.74 -5.18
CA GLY A 324 12.81 7.26 -5.96
C GLY A 324 12.88 5.74 -6.05
N TRP A 325 12.68 5.03 -4.93
CA TRP A 325 12.62 3.57 -4.92
C TRP A 325 11.43 3.02 -5.71
N SER A 326 10.25 3.66 -5.60
CA SER A 326 9.06 3.28 -6.35
C SER A 326 9.25 3.46 -7.85
N ILE A 327 9.80 4.60 -8.29
CA ILE A 327 10.12 4.83 -9.71
C ILE A 327 11.17 3.83 -10.22
N LEU A 328 12.20 3.54 -9.42
CA LEU A 328 13.21 2.55 -9.78
C LEU A 328 12.59 1.16 -9.93
N LEU A 329 11.77 0.72 -8.97
CA LEU A 329 11.09 -0.57 -9.04
C LEU A 329 10.12 -0.62 -10.22
N ALA A 330 9.39 0.46 -10.47
CA ALA A 330 8.51 0.59 -11.63
C ALA A 330 9.28 0.45 -12.94
N ALA A 331 10.46 1.07 -13.07
CA ALA A 331 11.31 0.91 -14.25
C ALA A 331 11.82 -0.52 -14.41
N VAL A 332 12.24 -1.15 -13.32
CA VAL A 332 12.68 -2.55 -13.32
C VAL A 332 11.54 -3.47 -13.77
N ILE A 333 10.33 -3.30 -13.27
CA ILE A 333 9.17 -4.10 -13.67
C ILE A 333 8.79 -3.80 -15.11
N LYS A 334 8.56 -2.52 -15.44
CA LYS A 334 8.08 -2.07 -16.76
C LYS A 334 8.93 -2.55 -17.93
N TYR A 335 10.25 -2.50 -17.78
CA TYR A 335 11.17 -2.90 -18.85
C TYR A 335 11.62 -4.35 -18.70
N GLY A 336 11.67 -4.88 -17.46
CA GLY A 336 12.03 -6.26 -17.19
C GLY A 336 10.94 -7.26 -17.56
N GLU A 337 9.66 -6.89 -17.46
CA GLU A 337 8.52 -7.76 -17.77
C GLU A 337 8.55 -8.29 -19.21
N LEU A 338 9.13 -7.52 -20.15
CA LEU A 338 9.29 -7.91 -21.54
C LEU A 338 10.32 -9.04 -21.73
N GLY A 339 11.28 -9.18 -20.82
CA GLY A 339 12.26 -10.26 -20.83
C GLY A 339 11.78 -11.55 -20.15
N LEU A 340 10.61 -11.54 -19.52
CA LEU A 340 10.04 -12.70 -18.84
C LEU A 340 9.19 -13.53 -19.81
N GLY A 341 9.26 -14.85 -19.71
CA GLY A 341 8.41 -15.74 -20.53
C GLY A 341 7.01 -15.98 -19.94
N PHE A 342 6.88 -15.98 -18.61
CA PHE A 342 5.62 -16.36 -17.95
C PHE A 342 4.46 -15.37 -18.17
N PRO A 343 4.66 -14.04 -18.29
CA PRO A 343 3.55 -13.12 -18.61
C PRO A 343 2.92 -13.36 -19.97
N PHE A 344 3.68 -13.92 -20.92
CA PHE A 344 3.26 -14.24 -22.28
C PHE A 344 2.85 -15.71 -22.47
N SER A 345 2.81 -16.47 -21.38
CA SER A 345 2.50 -17.90 -21.42
C SER A 345 1.02 -18.18 -21.70
N GLU A 346 0.73 -19.34 -22.30
CA GLU A 346 -0.65 -19.80 -22.55
C GLU A 346 -1.39 -20.19 -21.26
N GLN A 347 -0.67 -20.39 -20.15
CA GLN A 347 -1.24 -20.76 -18.85
C GLN A 347 -0.81 -19.75 -17.77
N PRO A 348 -1.34 -18.52 -17.80
CA PRO A 348 -0.84 -17.42 -16.98
C PRO A 348 -1.22 -17.53 -15.49
N LEU A 349 -2.24 -18.33 -15.14
CA LEU A 349 -2.81 -18.34 -13.80
C LEU A 349 -1.84 -18.79 -12.71
N LEU A 350 -1.12 -19.90 -12.90
CA LEU A 350 -0.23 -20.42 -11.85
C LEU A 350 0.96 -19.49 -11.58
N PRO A 351 1.69 -18.97 -12.59
CA PRO A 351 2.71 -17.95 -12.38
C PRO A 351 2.16 -16.70 -11.70
N ALA A 352 0.97 -16.23 -12.10
CA ALA A 352 0.33 -15.07 -11.50
C ALA A 352 -0.01 -15.29 -10.01
N LEU A 353 -0.55 -16.46 -9.64
CA LEU A 353 -0.76 -16.83 -8.24
C LEU A 353 0.56 -16.87 -7.46
N GLY A 354 1.66 -17.30 -8.09
CA GLY A 354 3.01 -17.24 -7.51
C GLY A 354 3.45 -15.80 -7.19
N CYS A 355 3.25 -14.87 -8.13
CA CYS A 355 3.55 -13.44 -7.96
C CYS A 355 2.78 -12.78 -6.80
N ILE A 356 1.63 -13.35 -6.40
CA ILE A 356 0.82 -12.86 -5.28
C ILE A 356 1.18 -13.60 -3.98
N ALA A 357 1.20 -14.93 -4.04
CA ALA A 357 1.33 -15.78 -2.85
C ALA A 357 2.70 -15.66 -2.20
N VAL A 358 3.78 -15.64 -2.97
CA VAL A 358 5.14 -15.56 -2.44
C VAL A 358 5.35 -14.28 -1.61
N PRO A 359 5.17 -13.06 -2.16
CA PRO A 359 5.34 -11.84 -1.36
C PRO A 359 4.32 -11.73 -0.22
N SER A 360 3.08 -12.23 -0.40
CA SER A 360 2.09 -12.25 0.70
C SER A 360 2.56 -13.14 1.86
N LEU A 361 3.09 -14.33 1.58
CA LEU A 361 3.61 -15.25 2.57
C LEU A 361 4.87 -14.73 3.26
N LEU A 362 5.75 -14.04 2.53
CA LEU A 362 6.91 -13.35 3.12
C LEU A 362 6.46 -12.27 4.10
N ASN A 363 5.48 -11.46 3.72
CA ASN A 363 4.91 -10.43 4.57
C ASN A 363 4.28 -11.04 5.85
N ILE A 364 3.46 -12.09 5.70
CA ILE A 364 2.88 -12.84 6.82
C ILE A 364 3.97 -13.44 7.72
N SER A 365 4.99 -14.07 7.15
CA SER A 365 6.09 -14.71 7.87
C SER A 365 6.84 -13.71 8.74
N LYS A 366 7.10 -12.51 8.20
CA LYS A 366 7.76 -11.44 8.95
C LYS A 366 6.95 -11.02 10.17
N TRP A 367 5.67 -10.66 10.01
CA TRP A 367 4.83 -10.25 11.15
C TRP A 367 4.63 -11.38 12.15
N ALA A 368 4.55 -12.63 11.69
CA ALA A 368 4.49 -13.79 12.56
C ALA A 368 5.77 -13.93 13.40
N SER A 369 6.94 -13.69 12.80
CA SER A 369 8.22 -13.67 13.49
C SER A 369 8.28 -12.56 14.55
N LEU A 370 7.92 -11.33 14.19
CA LEU A 370 7.88 -10.18 15.11
C LEU A 370 6.88 -10.38 16.27
N SER A 371 5.75 -11.03 15.99
CA SER A 371 4.74 -11.35 17.01
C SER A 371 5.27 -12.36 18.03
N ARG A 372 6.11 -13.31 17.61
CA ARG A 372 6.74 -14.31 18.50
C ARG A 372 7.87 -13.70 19.32
N SER A 373 8.74 -12.88 18.72
CA SER A 373 9.85 -12.25 19.44
C SER A 373 9.35 -11.30 20.53
N GLY A 374 8.28 -10.54 20.29
CA GLY A 374 7.72 -9.64 21.30
C GLY A 374 7.01 -10.32 22.47
N GLY A 375 6.81 -11.64 22.44
CA GLY A 375 6.19 -12.40 23.53
C GLY A 375 7.18 -13.01 24.53
N ASN A 376 8.48 -13.03 24.22
CA ASN A 376 9.50 -13.67 25.07
C ASN A 376 10.14 -12.73 26.11
N ASP A 377 9.96 -11.41 25.99
CA ASP A 377 10.54 -10.45 26.95
C ASP A 377 9.71 -10.28 28.24
N SER A 378 8.55 -10.93 28.35
CA SER A 378 7.68 -10.90 29.55
C SER A 378 7.83 -12.12 30.47
N GLY A 379 8.85 -12.96 30.28
CA GLY A 379 8.96 -14.28 30.93
C GLY A 379 10.24 -14.57 31.73
N SER A 380 11.13 -13.59 31.93
CA SER A 380 12.36 -13.79 32.70
C SER A 380 12.68 -12.60 33.58
N SER A 381 12.02 -12.52 34.73
CA SER A 381 12.47 -11.74 35.89
C SER A 381 11.97 -12.41 37.16
#